data_AF-A0A961A8Y1-F1
#
_entry.id   AF-A0A961A8Y1-F1
#
_cell.length_a   1.000
_cell.length_b   1.000
_cell.length_c   1.000
_cell.angle_alpha   90.00
_cell.angle_beta   90.00
_cell.angle_gamma   90.00
#
_symmetry.space_group_name_H-M   'P 1'
#
loop_
_entity.id
_entity.type
_entity.pdbx_description
1 polymer ?
#
loop_
_entity_poly.entity_id
_entity_poly.type
_entity_poly.pdbx_seq_one_letter_code
_entity_poly.pdbx_strand_id
1 'polypeptide(L)'
;LITYMRTDSARISGEAQAAARDYILGNKDYGAEYVPEKPNAYRAKKGAQEAHEAIRPTSMEYTPEKVKSYLGRDELRLYRLIWQRFLASQMTPAVYDQTGIDITPTEGEGSEELTLRVTGSVMKFPGFTKAYTEGHDEGDKVEEGDEGDKSLPDMAEGDELTLNEVLP
;
A
#
# COMPACT_ATOMS: atom_id res chain seq x y z
N LEU A 1 -17.13 -1.79 -18.99
CA LEU A 1 -16.02 -1.03 -18.36
C LEU A 1 -15.12 -1.90 -17.50
N ILE A 2 -15.67 -2.89 -16.79
CA ILE A 2 -14.90 -3.86 -15.98
C ILE A 2 -15.10 -5.28 -16.49
N THR A 3 -14.21 -6.20 -16.10
CA THR A 3 -14.37 -7.65 -16.28
C THR A 3 -15.55 -8.19 -15.45
N TYR A 4 -15.90 -9.46 -15.64
CA TYR A 4 -17.04 -10.09 -14.95
C TYR A 4 -16.86 -10.05 -13.43
N MET A 5 -17.82 -9.44 -12.73
CA MET A 5 -17.71 -9.09 -11.31
C MET A 5 -17.89 -10.27 -10.34
N ARG A 6 -18.37 -11.42 -10.81
CA ARG A 6 -18.53 -12.62 -9.98
C ARG A 6 -17.33 -13.54 -10.20
N THR A 7 -16.29 -13.32 -9.42
CA THR A 7 -15.01 -14.02 -9.50
C THR A 7 -14.40 -14.16 -8.11
N ASP A 8 -13.74 -15.29 -7.89
CA ASP A 8 -12.91 -15.61 -6.71
C ASP A 8 -11.41 -15.64 -7.08
N SER A 9 -11.08 -15.25 -8.31
CA SER A 9 -9.73 -15.26 -8.86
C SER A 9 -9.08 -13.89 -8.76
N ALA A 10 -7.84 -13.86 -8.29
CA ALA A 10 -6.96 -12.70 -8.37
C ALA A 10 -6.07 -12.70 -9.62
N ARG A 11 -6.26 -13.68 -10.53
CA ARG A 11 -5.44 -13.82 -11.74
C ARG A 11 -5.64 -12.64 -12.67
N ILE A 12 -4.55 -12.11 -13.20
CA ILE A 12 -4.53 -11.07 -14.24
C ILE A 12 -3.96 -11.70 -15.53
N SER A 13 -4.57 -11.40 -16.69
CA SER A 13 -4.04 -11.84 -17.98
C SER A 13 -2.72 -11.13 -18.33
N GLY A 14 -1.85 -11.79 -19.12
CA GLY A 14 -0.58 -11.18 -19.55
C GLY A 14 -0.79 -9.91 -20.38
N GLU A 15 -1.87 -9.83 -21.16
CA GLU A 15 -2.26 -8.63 -21.91
C GLU A 15 -2.60 -7.47 -20.96
N ALA A 16 -3.35 -7.74 -19.89
CA ALA A 16 -3.70 -6.72 -18.91
C ALA A 16 -2.47 -6.25 -18.11
N GLN A 17 -1.55 -7.14 -17.76
CA GLN A 17 -0.27 -6.77 -17.13
C GLN A 17 0.57 -5.88 -18.05
N ALA A 18 0.66 -6.20 -19.33
CA ALA A 18 1.36 -5.38 -20.32
C ALA A 18 0.71 -3.99 -20.47
N ALA A 19 -0.63 -3.94 -20.58
CA ALA A 19 -1.35 -2.68 -20.69
C ALA A 19 -1.17 -1.78 -19.45
N ALA A 20 -1.15 -2.36 -18.24
CA ALA A 20 -0.85 -1.60 -17.03
C ALA A 20 0.60 -1.09 -17.03
N ARG A 21 1.57 -1.91 -17.43
CA ARG A 21 2.98 -1.52 -17.56
C ARG A 21 3.13 -0.33 -18.52
N ASP A 22 2.54 -0.43 -19.71
CA ASP A 22 2.62 0.62 -20.73
C ASP A 22 1.94 1.90 -20.24
N TYR A 23 0.82 1.78 -19.54
CA TYR A 23 0.15 2.92 -18.92
C TYR A 23 1.04 3.62 -17.88
N ILE A 24 1.70 2.85 -17.00
CA ILE A 24 2.61 3.42 -15.98
C ILE A 24 3.78 4.15 -16.67
N LEU A 25 4.43 3.51 -17.66
CA LEU A 25 5.54 4.13 -18.39
C LEU A 25 5.15 5.39 -19.16
N GLY A 26 3.94 5.42 -19.72
CA GLY A 26 3.44 6.54 -20.52
C GLY A 26 2.81 7.67 -19.71
N ASN A 27 2.58 7.49 -18.42
CA ASN A 27 1.95 8.49 -17.57
C ASN A 27 3.01 9.42 -16.99
N LYS A 28 2.85 10.73 -17.22
CA LYS A 28 3.75 11.79 -16.71
C LYS A 28 3.91 11.82 -15.18
N ASP A 29 2.94 11.28 -14.44
CA ASP A 29 2.96 11.26 -12.98
C ASP A 29 3.75 10.05 -12.45
N TYR A 30 4.09 9.07 -13.30
CA TYR A 30 4.85 7.88 -12.93
C TYR A 30 6.16 7.78 -13.72
N GLY A 31 7.28 7.63 -13.01
CA GLY A 31 8.58 7.33 -13.62
C GLY A 31 8.81 5.84 -13.85
N ALA A 32 9.92 5.50 -14.49
CA ALA A 32 10.32 4.11 -14.75
C ALA A 32 10.48 3.30 -13.44
N GLU A 33 10.81 3.96 -12.33
CA GLU A 33 10.93 3.37 -10.99
C GLU A 33 9.61 2.81 -10.43
N TYR A 34 8.46 3.25 -10.94
CA TYR A 34 7.14 2.72 -10.55
C TYR A 34 6.78 1.42 -11.27
N VAL A 35 7.61 0.99 -12.23
CA VAL A 35 7.40 -0.24 -12.99
C VAL A 35 8.30 -1.34 -12.45
N PRO A 36 7.74 -2.47 -11.97
CA PRO A 36 8.56 -3.54 -11.45
C PRO A 36 9.37 -4.20 -12.58
N GLU A 37 10.58 -4.68 -12.26
CA GLU A 37 11.45 -5.38 -13.21
C GLU A 37 10.77 -6.63 -13.78
N LYS A 38 10.01 -7.34 -12.94
CA LYS A 38 9.20 -8.50 -13.31
C LYS A 38 7.72 -8.20 -13.05
N PRO A 39 6.80 -8.57 -13.95
CA PRO A 39 5.37 -8.36 -13.72
C PRO A 39 4.88 -9.02 -12.43
N ASN A 40 4.08 -8.28 -11.66
CA ASN A 40 3.46 -8.81 -10.44
C ASN A 40 2.39 -9.85 -10.82
N ALA A 41 2.60 -11.10 -10.43
CA ALA A 41 1.70 -12.20 -10.72
C ALA A 41 0.97 -12.67 -9.45
N TYR A 42 -0.36 -12.66 -9.49
CA TYR A 42 -1.21 -13.10 -8.40
C TYR A 42 -1.90 -14.41 -8.78
N ARG A 43 -1.75 -15.44 -7.95
CA ARG A 43 -2.33 -16.76 -8.19
C ARG A 43 -3.75 -16.82 -7.63
N ALA A 44 -4.61 -17.57 -8.32
CA ALA A 44 -5.92 -17.93 -7.77
C ALA A 44 -5.74 -18.90 -6.58
N LYS A 45 -6.65 -18.83 -5.60
CA LYS A 45 -6.68 -19.78 -4.49
C LYS A 45 -7.02 -21.19 -5.02
N LYS A 46 -6.52 -22.22 -4.33
CA LYS A 46 -6.80 -23.63 -4.68
C LYS A 46 -8.31 -23.89 -4.57
N GLY A 47 -8.95 -24.28 -5.68
CA GLY A 47 -10.39 -24.50 -5.76
C GLY A 47 -11.21 -23.36 -6.34
N ALA A 48 -10.58 -22.24 -6.72
CA ALA A 48 -11.23 -21.19 -7.50
C ALA A 48 -11.67 -21.71 -8.88
N GLN A 49 -12.70 -21.12 -9.47
CA GLN A 49 -13.07 -21.43 -10.86
C GLN A 49 -11.91 -20.99 -11.78
N GLU A 50 -11.04 -21.93 -12.17
CA GLU A 50 -9.70 -21.69 -12.75
C GLU A 50 -9.69 -20.82 -14.03
N ALA A 51 -10.84 -20.62 -14.67
CA ALA A 51 -10.98 -19.81 -15.87
C ALA A 51 -11.22 -18.30 -15.60
N HIS A 52 -11.43 -17.89 -14.34
CA HIS A 52 -11.90 -16.53 -14.05
C HIS A 52 -10.72 -15.56 -13.86
N GLU A 53 -10.94 -14.32 -14.28
CA GLU A 53 -10.00 -13.21 -14.11
C GLU A 53 -10.43 -12.35 -12.92
N ALA A 54 -9.49 -11.58 -12.35
CA ALA A 54 -9.82 -10.57 -11.35
C ALA A 54 -10.76 -9.50 -11.92
N ILE A 55 -11.46 -8.82 -11.01
CA ILE A 55 -12.23 -7.62 -11.35
C ILE A 55 -11.23 -6.49 -11.64
N ARG A 56 -11.19 -6.04 -12.89
CA ARG A 56 -10.31 -4.96 -13.37
C ARG A 56 -10.98 -4.17 -14.49
N PRO A 57 -10.44 -3.00 -14.88
CA PRO A 57 -10.86 -2.33 -16.11
C PRO A 57 -10.67 -3.23 -17.32
N THR A 58 -11.58 -3.18 -18.29
CA THR A 58 -11.42 -3.89 -19.56
C THR A 58 -10.31 -3.30 -20.42
N SER A 59 -10.00 -2.00 -20.25
CA SER A 59 -8.89 -1.30 -20.92
C SER A 59 -8.37 -0.17 -20.03
N MET A 60 -7.06 0.07 -20.08
CA MET A 60 -6.40 1.18 -19.40
C MET A 60 -6.65 2.54 -20.07
N GLU A 61 -7.16 2.55 -21.31
CA GLU A 61 -7.50 3.79 -22.03
C GLU A 61 -8.67 4.55 -21.39
N TYR A 62 -9.55 3.83 -20.70
CA TYR A 62 -10.76 4.35 -20.06
C TYR A 62 -10.47 4.83 -18.64
N THR A 63 -9.55 5.77 -18.46
CA THR A 63 -9.28 6.38 -17.14
C THR A 63 -10.57 6.91 -16.49
N PRO A 64 -10.71 6.90 -15.15
CA PRO A 64 -11.88 7.43 -14.45
C PRO A 64 -12.31 8.83 -14.93
N GLU A 65 -11.34 9.68 -15.28
CA GLU A 65 -11.53 11.04 -15.77
C GLU A 65 -12.22 11.07 -17.13
N LYS A 66 -11.87 10.16 -18.03
CA LYS A 66 -12.45 10.04 -19.39
C LYS A 66 -13.86 9.47 -19.36
N VAL A 67 -14.16 8.56 -18.43
CA VAL A 67 -15.48 7.93 -18.33
C VAL A 67 -16.45 8.69 -17.42
N LYS A 68 -15.96 9.70 -16.67
CA LYS A 68 -16.73 10.48 -15.68
C LYS A 68 -18.05 11.03 -16.21
N SER A 69 -18.11 11.50 -17.46
CA SER A 69 -19.33 12.07 -18.05
C SER A 69 -20.39 11.04 -18.41
N TYR A 70 -20.03 9.75 -18.43
CA TYR A 70 -20.90 8.65 -18.85
C TYR A 70 -21.43 7.82 -17.68
N LEU A 71 -21.00 8.11 -16.44
CA LEU A 71 -21.29 7.32 -15.25
C LEU A 71 -22.00 8.15 -14.19
N GLY A 72 -22.89 7.49 -13.44
CA GLY A 72 -23.42 8.02 -12.19
C GLY A 72 -22.32 8.17 -11.13
N ARG A 73 -22.62 8.90 -10.05
CA ARG A 73 -21.67 9.18 -8.96
C ARG A 73 -21.08 7.90 -8.36
N ASP A 74 -21.92 6.92 -8.04
CA ASP A 74 -21.48 5.72 -7.33
C ASP A 74 -20.81 4.71 -8.28
N GLU A 75 -21.27 4.63 -9.52
CA GLU A 75 -20.61 3.86 -10.58
C GLU A 75 -19.19 4.38 -10.84
N LEU A 76 -19.02 5.70 -10.90
CA LEU A 76 -17.70 6.32 -11.06
C LEU A 76 -16.78 6.04 -9.87
N ARG A 77 -17.32 6.10 -8.64
CA ARG A 77 -16.56 5.79 -7.43
C ARG A 77 -16.07 4.35 -7.43
N LEU A 78 -16.97 3.40 -7.72
CA LEU A 78 -16.62 1.98 -7.81
C LEU A 78 -15.63 1.73 -8.96
N TYR A 79 -15.85 2.34 -10.11
CA TYR A 79 -14.95 2.20 -11.24
C TYR A 79 -13.55 2.74 -10.93
N ARG A 80 -13.46 3.92 -10.31
CA ARG A 80 -12.19 4.50 -9.87
C ARG A 80 -11.47 3.58 -8.88
N LEU A 81 -12.17 3.03 -7.91
CA LEU A 81 -11.63 2.08 -6.93
C LEU A 81 -11.01 0.85 -7.64
N ILE A 82 -11.78 0.21 -8.53
CA ILE A 82 -11.33 -0.96 -9.30
C ILE A 82 -10.12 -0.59 -10.18
N TRP A 83 -10.18 0.56 -10.84
CA TRP A 83 -9.12 1.03 -11.75
C TRP A 83 -7.81 1.31 -10.99
N GLN A 84 -7.88 2.01 -9.86
CA GLN A 84 -6.72 2.34 -9.04
C GLN A 84 -6.12 1.09 -8.37
N ARG A 85 -6.95 0.19 -7.82
CA ARG A 85 -6.47 -1.07 -7.23
C ARG A 85 -5.78 -1.95 -8.27
N PHE A 86 -6.32 -2.02 -9.49
CA PHE A 86 -5.69 -2.75 -10.58
C PHE A 86 -4.34 -2.14 -10.97
N LEU A 87 -4.28 -0.82 -11.20
CA LEU A 87 -3.03 -0.14 -11.55
C LEU A 87 -1.97 -0.35 -10.46
N ALA A 88 -2.32 -0.11 -9.20
CA ALA A 88 -1.43 -0.27 -8.05
C ALA A 88 -0.87 -1.70 -7.92
N SER A 89 -1.69 -2.73 -8.23
CA SER A 89 -1.23 -4.13 -8.22
C SER A 89 -0.07 -4.41 -9.20
N GLN A 90 0.11 -3.56 -10.22
CA GLN A 90 1.14 -3.72 -11.23
C GLN A 90 2.31 -2.73 -11.06
N MET A 91 2.35 -1.99 -9.94
CA MET A 91 3.40 -1.03 -9.62
C MET A 91 4.43 -1.60 -8.64
N THR A 92 5.60 -0.96 -8.58
CA THR A 92 6.66 -1.25 -7.60
C THR A 92 6.15 -1.03 -6.16
N PRO A 93 6.56 -1.86 -5.18
CA PRO A 93 6.23 -1.64 -3.76
C PRO A 93 6.68 -0.28 -3.24
N ALA A 94 5.97 0.22 -2.22
CA ALA A 94 6.48 1.31 -1.40
C ALA A 94 7.75 0.85 -0.64
N VAL A 95 8.67 1.78 -0.41
CA VAL A 95 9.90 1.56 0.35
C VAL A 95 9.90 2.50 1.55
N TYR A 96 10.18 1.94 2.72
CA TYR A 96 10.25 2.65 3.98
C TYR A 96 11.59 2.37 4.67
N ASP A 97 12.15 3.37 5.32
CA ASP A 97 13.20 3.20 6.31
C ASP A 97 12.54 2.96 7.66
N GLN A 98 12.81 1.79 8.24
CA GLN A 98 12.35 1.45 9.58
C GLN A 98 13.45 1.68 10.60
N THR A 99 13.14 2.42 11.66
CA THR A 99 14.05 2.69 12.78
C THR A 99 13.47 2.04 14.02
N GLY A 100 14.22 1.15 14.67
CA GLY A 100 13.87 0.59 15.97
C GLY A 100 14.84 1.07 17.03
N ILE A 101 14.32 1.60 18.14
CA ILE A 101 15.12 2.03 19.29
C ILE A 101 14.70 1.19 20.49
N ASP A 102 15.66 0.48 21.07
CA ASP A 102 15.52 -0.22 22.33
C ASP A 102 16.03 0.66 23.46
N ILE A 103 15.22 0.82 24.50
CA ILE A 103 15.49 1.67 25.65
C ILE A 103 15.47 0.77 26.89
N THR A 104 16.62 0.66 27.56
CA THR A 104 16.77 -0.02 28.83
C THR A 104 16.91 1.03 29.93
N PRO A 105 15.97 1.13 30.88
CA PRO A 105 16.12 2.05 32.00
C PRO A 105 17.33 1.66 32.86
N THR A 106 18.07 2.66 33.32
CA THR A 106 19.24 2.47 34.21
C THR A 106 18.93 2.72 35.68
N GLU A 107 17.73 3.22 35.98
CA GLU A 107 17.28 3.56 37.33
C GLU A 107 15.90 2.97 37.60
N GLY A 108 15.61 2.64 38.87
CA GLY A 108 14.35 2.06 39.31
C GLY A 108 14.43 0.55 39.60
N GLU A 109 13.56 0.06 40.48
CA GLU A 109 13.51 -1.36 40.87
C GLU A 109 13.02 -2.21 39.69
N GLY A 110 13.78 -3.25 39.31
CA GLY A 110 13.47 -4.11 38.15
C GLY A 110 13.82 -3.51 36.78
N SER A 111 14.51 -2.36 36.75
CA SER A 111 14.93 -1.68 35.51
C SER A 111 15.82 -2.54 34.59
N GLU A 112 16.70 -3.35 35.18
CA GLU A 112 17.61 -4.26 34.45
C GLU A 112 16.86 -5.37 33.67
N GLU A 113 15.58 -5.60 33.97
CA GLU A 113 14.74 -6.61 33.30
C GLU A 113 13.77 -6.00 32.28
N LEU A 114 13.72 -4.66 32.16
CA LEU A 114 12.79 -3.96 31.28
C LEU A 114 13.50 -3.50 29.99
N THR A 115 12.91 -3.80 28.84
CA THR A 115 13.28 -3.18 27.56
C THR A 115 12.03 -2.61 26.90
N LEU A 116 12.05 -1.31 26.68
CA LEU A 116 11.02 -0.58 25.94
C LEU A 116 11.49 -0.48 24.49
N ARG A 117 10.61 -0.79 23.54
CA ARG A 117 10.91 -0.62 22.11
C ARG A 117 9.99 0.43 21.51
N VAL A 118 10.57 1.36 20.78
CA VAL A 118 9.83 2.27 19.90
C VAL A 118 10.28 2.05 18.46
N THR A 119 9.33 2.13 17.54
CA THR A 119 9.57 1.97 16.11
C THR A 119 9.09 3.19 15.34
N GLY A 120 9.94 3.71 14.48
CA GLY A 120 9.61 4.71 13.48
C GLY A 120 9.67 4.14 12.07
N SER A 121 8.95 4.78 11.17
CA SER A 121 8.91 4.45 9.74
C SER A 121 8.90 5.75 8.94
N VAL A 122 9.78 5.85 7.95
CA VAL A 122 9.85 6.98 7.03
C VAL A 122 9.77 6.50 5.59
N MET A 123 8.79 6.97 4.82
CA MET A 123 8.59 6.62 3.42
C MET A 123 9.72 7.20 2.56
N LYS A 124 10.48 6.33 1.91
CA LYS A 124 11.51 6.70 0.92
C LYS A 124 10.99 6.70 -0.51
N PHE A 125 10.06 5.82 -0.80
CA PHE A 125 9.45 5.72 -2.11
C PHE A 125 7.98 5.29 -1.98
N PRO A 126 7.02 6.02 -2.56
CA PRO A 126 5.61 5.67 -2.41
C PRO A 126 5.22 4.42 -3.21
N GLY A 127 5.91 4.09 -4.31
CA GLY A 127 5.53 2.94 -5.13
C GLY A 127 4.04 2.94 -5.51
N PHE A 128 3.36 1.81 -5.30
CA PHE A 128 1.93 1.66 -5.60
C PHE A 128 1.01 2.58 -4.77
N THR A 129 1.44 3.05 -3.59
CA THR A 129 0.59 3.88 -2.71
C THR A 129 0.25 5.22 -3.33
N LYS A 130 1.06 5.68 -4.30
CA LYS A 130 0.77 6.86 -5.13
C LYS A 130 -0.52 6.72 -5.95
N ALA A 131 -0.86 5.49 -6.36
CA ALA A 131 -2.06 5.22 -7.15
C ALA A 131 -3.25 4.78 -6.28
N TYR A 132 -2.97 4.09 -5.17
CA TYR A 132 -3.99 3.51 -4.30
C TYR A 132 -3.45 3.23 -2.89
N THR A 133 -4.16 3.72 -1.87
CA THR A 133 -4.04 3.28 -0.48
C THR A 133 -5.33 2.55 -0.06
N GLU A 134 -5.19 1.52 0.76
CA GLU A 134 -6.35 0.77 1.25
C GLU A 134 -7.12 1.63 2.25
N GLY A 135 -8.46 1.64 2.15
CA GLY A 135 -9.29 2.28 3.15
C GLY A 135 -9.32 1.41 4.42
N HIS A 136 -9.42 2.05 5.57
CA HIS A 136 -9.61 1.36 6.85
C HIS A 136 -11.10 1.05 7.07
N ASP A 137 -11.40 -0.15 7.57
CA ASP A 137 -12.75 -0.53 7.96
C ASP A 137 -13.23 0.30 9.17
N GLU A 138 -14.53 0.62 9.25
CA GLU A 138 -15.14 1.26 10.43
C GLU A 138 -15.06 0.30 11.64
N GLY A 139 -13.96 0.37 12.38
CA GLY A 139 -13.68 -0.49 13.54
C GLY A 139 -12.21 -0.84 13.69
N ASP A 140 -11.44 -0.81 12.58
CA ASP A 140 -9.99 -0.81 12.66
C ASP A 140 -9.56 0.58 13.11
N LYS A 141 -9.25 0.68 14.41
CA LYS A 141 -8.38 1.75 14.92
C LYS A 141 -7.03 1.55 14.27
N VAL A 142 -6.89 2.02 13.04
CA VAL A 142 -5.58 2.43 12.58
C VAL A 142 -5.32 3.69 13.36
N GLU A 143 -4.40 3.58 14.32
CA GLU A 143 -3.77 4.76 14.88
C GLU A 143 -3.40 5.63 13.68
N GLU A 144 -3.99 6.82 13.59
CA GLU A 144 -3.64 7.82 12.59
C GLU A 144 -2.12 8.03 12.66
N GLY A 145 -1.37 7.28 11.84
CA GLY A 145 0.08 7.19 11.99
C GLY A 145 0.74 5.85 11.64
N ASP A 146 0.02 4.76 11.33
CA ASP A 146 0.69 3.52 10.87
C ASP A 146 1.11 3.58 9.38
N GLU A 147 0.49 4.47 8.59
CA GLU A 147 0.91 4.81 7.22
C GLU A 147 1.49 6.24 7.10
N GLY A 148 1.66 6.95 8.22
CA GLY A 148 2.30 8.26 8.26
C GLY A 148 3.80 8.14 8.56
N ASP A 149 4.59 9.12 8.14
CA ASP A 149 6.00 9.26 8.55
C ASP A 149 6.08 9.45 10.07
N LYS A 150 6.08 8.34 10.82
CA LYS A 150 6.48 8.31 12.23
C LYS A 150 8.00 8.36 12.25
N SER A 151 8.56 9.55 12.04
CA SER A 151 10.00 9.77 12.21
C SER A 151 10.34 9.74 13.69
N LEU A 152 11.33 8.93 14.05
CA LEU A 152 11.99 9.06 15.34
C LEU A 152 13.08 10.14 15.25
N PRO A 153 13.45 10.77 16.37
CA PRO A 153 14.61 11.64 16.41
C PRO A 153 15.89 10.83 16.12
N ASP A 154 16.91 11.51 15.59
CA ASP A 154 18.24 10.93 15.47
C ASP A 154 18.78 10.64 16.88
N MET A 155 19.24 9.41 17.10
CA MET A 155 19.78 8.93 18.37
C MET A 155 21.02 8.07 18.15
N ALA A 156 21.94 8.11 19.10
CA ALA A 156 23.10 7.24 19.19
C ALA A 156 22.98 6.26 20.37
N GLU A 157 23.73 5.16 20.28
CA GLU A 157 23.85 4.23 21.41
C GLU A 157 24.46 4.95 22.62
N GLY A 158 23.78 4.86 23.76
CA GLY A 158 24.19 5.51 25.00
C GLY A 158 23.62 6.91 25.23
N ASP A 159 22.78 7.43 24.32
CA ASP A 159 22.08 8.69 24.56
C ASP A 159 21.19 8.59 25.81
N GLU A 160 21.32 9.57 26.71
CA GLU A 160 20.52 9.64 27.93
C GLU A 160 19.10 10.13 27.62
N LEU A 161 18.10 9.43 28.15
CA LEU A 161 16.70 9.77 28.01
C LEU A 161 16.11 10.22 29.35
N THR A 162 15.31 11.28 29.32
CA THR A 162 14.55 11.72 30.49
C THR A 162 13.16 11.07 30.48
N LEU A 163 12.84 10.35 31.56
CA LEU A 163 11.50 9.83 31.77
C LEU A 163 10.53 10.99 32.05
N ASN A 164 9.55 11.17 31.18
CA ASN A 164 8.54 12.22 31.36
C ASN A 164 7.34 11.72 32.18
N GLU A 165 6.74 10.60 31.76
CA GLU A 165 5.52 10.06 32.37
C GLU A 165 5.46 8.54 32.19
N VAL A 166 4.84 7.85 33.14
CA VAL A 166 4.46 6.44 33.05
C VAL A 166 2.95 6.36 33.26
N LEU A 167 2.23 5.82 32.27
CA LEU A 167 0.79 5.65 32.33
C LEU A 167 0.44 4.21 32.77
N PRO A 168 -0.55 4.03 33.67
CA PRO A 168 -1.03 2.73 34.12
C PRO A 168 -1.95 2.01 33.11
#